data_AF-A0A7K8NH64-F1
#
_entry.id   AF-A0A7K8NH64-F1
#
_cell.length_a   1.000
_cell.length_b   1.000
_cell.length_c   1.000
_cell.angle_alpha   90.00
_cell.angle_beta   90.00
_cell.angle_gamma   90.00
#
_symmetry.space_group_name_H-M   'P 1'
#
loop_
_entity.id
_entity.type
_entity.pdbx_description
1 polymer ?
#
loop_
_entity_poly.entity_id
_entity_poly.type
_entity_poly.pdbx_seq_one_letter_code
_entity_poly.pdbx_strand_id
1 'polypeptide(L)'
;IKDLFMKKCPGINSFFIDGSFQLLYFIYSVLVIVAAGLYLGGVEAYLAVMVFALVLGWMNALYFTRGLKLTGTYSIMIQKILFKDLFRFLLVYLLFMIGYASALVSLLNPCPSTASCGEEPSNCTVPTYPSCRDSQTFSTFLLDLFKLTIGMGDLEMLESAKYPGVFIILLVTYIILTFVLLLNMLIALMGETVGQVSKESKHIWKLQWATTILDIERSFPVFLRKAFRSGEMVTVGKGTDGTPDRRWCFR
;
A
#
# COMPACT_ATOMS: atom_id res chain seq x y z
N ILE A 1 -18.29 13.97 -10.02
CA ILE A 1 -19.64 13.66 -9.50
C ILE A 1 -20.58 13.19 -10.61
N LYS A 2 -20.74 13.95 -11.72
CA LYS A 2 -21.57 13.56 -12.88
C LYS A 2 -21.19 12.21 -13.51
N ASP A 3 -19.89 11.91 -13.63
CA ASP A 3 -19.43 10.60 -14.14
C ASP A 3 -19.50 9.44 -13.14
N LEU A 4 -19.62 9.74 -11.84
CA LEU A 4 -19.74 8.71 -10.81
C LEU A 4 -21.13 8.06 -10.81
N PHE A 5 -22.15 8.81 -11.27
CA PHE A 5 -23.54 8.35 -11.32
C PHE A 5 -23.90 7.59 -12.60
N MET A 6 -23.17 7.81 -13.71
CA MET A 6 -23.50 7.22 -15.01
C MET A 6 -22.89 5.82 -15.23
N LYS A 7 -21.92 5.42 -14.40
CA LYS A 7 -21.30 4.09 -14.47
C LYS A 7 -21.98 3.18 -13.45
N LYS A 8 -23.05 2.52 -13.89
CA LYS A 8 -23.75 1.37 -13.30
C LYS A 8 -22.95 0.74 -12.15
N CYS A 9 -23.33 1.03 -10.90
CA CYS A 9 -22.61 0.61 -9.69
C CYS A 9 -22.20 -0.86 -9.77
N PRO A 10 -20.93 -1.17 -10.10
CA PRO A 10 -20.46 -2.53 -9.97
C PRO A 10 -20.24 -2.76 -8.47
N GLY A 11 -20.50 -3.97 -7.98
CA GLY A 11 -20.52 -4.27 -6.55
C GLY A 11 -19.28 -3.72 -5.83
N ILE A 12 -19.44 -3.30 -4.58
CA ILE A 12 -18.43 -2.63 -3.73
C ILE A 12 -17.07 -3.38 -3.76
N ASN A 13 -17.11 -4.71 -3.93
CA ASN A 13 -15.94 -5.57 -4.02
C ASN A 13 -15.14 -5.45 -5.34
N SER A 14 -15.77 -5.11 -6.47
CA SER A 14 -15.06 -4.88 -7.73
C SER A 14 -14.55 -3.43 -7.84
N PHE A 15 -15.23 -2.48 -7.18
CA PHE A 15 -14.80 -1.07 -7.13
C PHE A 15 -13.49 -0.91 -6.36
N PHE A 16 -13.25 -1.69 -5.32
CA PHE A 16 -11.99 -1.65 -4.58
C PHE A 16 -10.80 -2.24 -5.33
N ILE A 17 -11.03 -3.17 -6.27
CA ILE A 17 -9.94 -3.88 -6.97
C ILE A 17 -9.61 -3.21 -8.31
N ASP A 18 -10.61 -2.81 -9.11
CA ASP A 18 -10.39 -2.09 -10.38
C ASP A 18 -10.39 -0.56 -10.21
N GLY A 19 -10.96 -0.04 -9.11
CA GLY A 19 -11.12 1.39 -8.83
C GLY A 19 -10.23 1.93 -7.69
N SER A 20 -9.29 1.15 -7.17
CA SER A 20 -8.35 1.58 -6.11
C SER A 20 -7.62 2.88 -6.46
N PHE A 21 -7.22 3.04 -7.73
CA PHE A 21 -6.61 4.26 -8.23
C PHE A 21 -7.56 5.45 -8.24
N GLN A 22 -8.78 5.24 -8.71
CA GLN A 22 -9.78 6.30 -8.74
C GLN A 22 -10.10 6.75 -7.31
N LEU A 23 -10.04 5.82 -6.35
CA LEU A 23 -10.19 6.09 -4.92
C LEU A 23 -8.97 6.84 -4.35
N LEU A 24 -7.73 6.45 -4.67
CA LEU A 24 -6.52 7.17 -4.26
C LEU A 24 -6.44 8.59 -4.83
N TYR A 25 -6.78 8.77 -6.11
CA TYR A 25 -6.88 10.09 -6.73
C TYR A 25 -7.98 10.94 -6.09
N PHE A 26 -9.13 10.33 -5.77
CA PHE A 26 -10.21 11.00 -5.07
C PHE A 26 -9.79 11.46 -3.67
N ILE A 27 -9.14 10.57 -2.88
CA ILE A 27 -8.59 10.92 -1.56
C ILE A 27 -7.57 12.05 -1.68
N TYR A 28 -6.64 11.96 -2.63
CA TYR A 28 -5.65 13.00 -2.88
C TYR A 28 -6.32 14.35 -3.21
N SER A 29 -7.30 14.38 -4.11
CA SER A 29 -8.04 15.60 -4.44
C SER A 29 -8.76 16.19 -3.22
N VAL A 30 -9.37 15.36 -2.37
CA VAL A 30 -10.02 15.82 -1.13
C VAL A 30 -8.99 16.41 -0.17
N LEU A 31 -7.83 15.75 0.03
CA LEU A 31 -6.78 16.24 0.91
C LEU A 31 -6.22 17.60 0.45
N VAL A 32 -6.04 17.81 -0.86
CA VAL A 32 -5.60 19.11 -1.40
C VAL A 32 -6.63 20.20 -1.13
N ILE A 33 -7.93 19.90 -1.30
CA ILE A 33 -9.01 20.87 -1.02
C ILE A 33 -9.05 21.20 0.48
N VAL A 34 -8.93 20.19 1.35
CA VAL A 34 -8.89 20.38 2.80
C VAL A 34 -7.67 21.21 3.21
N ALA A 35 -6.49 20.94 2.63
CA ALA A 35 -5.28 21.74 2.88
C ALA A 35 -5.47 23.20 2.46
N ALA A 36 -6.07 23.45 1.29
CA ALA A 36 -6.37 24.80 0.82
C ALA A 36 -7.39 25.52 1.73
N GLY A 37 -8.42 24.80 2.20
CA GLY A 37 -9.40 25.33 3.16
C GLY A 37 -8.78 25.69 4.52
N LEU A 38 -7.90 24.84 5.04
CA LEU A 38 -7.16 25.09 6.28
C LEU A 38 -6.18 26.26 6.15
N TYR A 39 -5.55 26.41 4.98
CA TYR A 39 -4.67 27.55 4.68
C TYR A 39 -5.44 28.87 4.69
N LEU A 40 -6.62 28.92 4.05
CA LEU A 40 -7.50 30.10 4.08
C LEU A 40 -8.05 30.39 5.49
N GLY A 41 -8.25 29.34 6.29
CA GLY A 41 -8.66 29.45 7.70
C GLY A 41 -7.54 29.87 8.66
N GLY A 42 -6.30 30.03 8.19
CA GLY A 42 -5.15 30.44 9.01
C GLY A 42 -4.72 29.39 10.04
N VAL A 43 -5.11 28.12 9.89
CA VAL A 43 -4.83 27.05 10.86
C VAL A 43 -3.54 26.34 10.49
N GLU A 44 -2.51 26.40 11.35
CA GLU A 44 -1.17 25.81 11.12
C GLU A 44 -1.17 24.30 10.77
N ALA A 45 -2.24 23.57 11.12
CA ALA A 45 -2.43 22.16 10.76
C ALA A 45 -2.47 21.91 9.24
N TYR A 46 -2.64 22.95 8.40
CA TYR A 46 -2.60 22.84 6.94
C TYR A 46 -1.28 22.20 6.44
N LEU A 47 -0.16 22.44 7.14
CA LEU A 47 1.16 21.92 6.76
C LEU A 47 1.22 20.40 6.85
N ALA A 48 0.66 19.81 7.92
CA ALA A 48 0.60 18.36 8.08
C ALA A 48 -0.20 17.71 6.95
N VAL A 49 -1.40 18.24 6.64
CA VAL A 49 -2.26 17.74 5.57
C VAL A 49 -1.59 17.87 4.20
N MET A 50 -0.88 18.99 3.96
CA MET A 50 -0.14 19.22 2.72
C MET A 50 0.98 18.19 2.52
N VAL A 51 1.74 17.86 3.55
CA VAL A 51 2.82 16.85 3.45
C VAL A 51 2.26 15.47 3.13
N PHE A 52 1.16 15.06 3.77
CA PHE A 52 0.48 13.81 3.43
C PHE A 52 -0.02 13.79 1.98
N ALA A 53 -0.62 14.90 1.51
CA ALA A 53 -1.06 15.03 0.13
C ALA A 53 0.13 14.92 -0.85
N LEU A 54 1.26 15.55 -0.55
CA LEU A 54 2.47 15.50 -1.39
C LEU A 54 2.99 14.06 -1.54
N VAL A 55 3.11 13.32 -0.44
CA VAL A 55 3.55 11.91 -0.44
C VAL A 55 2.57 11.05 -1.26
N LEU A 56 1.27 11.23 -1.05
CA LEU A 56 0.25 10.55 -1.86
C LEU A 56 0.32 10.93 -3.34
N GLY A 57 0.67 12.18 -3.66
CA GLY A 57 0.91 12.64 -5.03
C GLY A 57 2.07 11.90 -5.71
N TRP A 58 3.20 11.74 -5.02
CA TRP A 58 4.32 10.94 -5.52
C TRP A 58 3.99 9.46 -5.67
N MET A 59 3.23 8.90 -4.73
CA MET A 59 2.71 7.53 -4.86
C MET A 59 1.76 7.40 -6.06
N ASN A 60 0.92 8.41 -6.32
CA ASN A 60 0.07 8.48 -7.51
C ASN A 60 0.90 8.66 -8.80
N ALA A 61 2.10 9.25 -8.75
CA ALA A 61 2.97 9.35 -9.92
C ALA A 61 3.44 7.97 -10.42
N LEU A 62 3.53 6.98 -9.52
CA LEU A 62 3.78 5.57 -9.90
C LEU A 62 2.68 5.03 -10.83
N TYR A 63 1.48 5.62 -10.86
CA TYR A 63 0.46 5.29 -11.86
C TYR A 63 0.92 5.57 -13.29
N PHE A 64 1.64 6.66 -13.53
CA PHE A 64 2.08 7.02 -14.87
C PHE A 64 3.13 6.05 -15.42
N THR A 65 3.80 5.28 -14.54
CA THR A 65 4.69 4.18 -14.97
C THR A 65 3.92 3.06 -15.70
N ARG A 66 2.59 3.04 -15.60
CA ARG A 66 1.70 2.15 -16.36
C ARG A 66 1.76 2.36 -17.87
N GLY A 67 2.18 3.54 -18.34
CA GLY A 67 2.37 3.82 -19.76
C GLY A 67 3.49 2.99 -20.41
N LEU A 68 4.41 2.43 -19.62
CA LEU A 68 5.48 1.54 -20.08
C LEU A 68 5.03 0.09 -19.93
N LYS A 69 5.02 -0.66 -21.04
CA LYS A 69 4.56 -2.06 -21.10
C LYS A 69 5.26 -3.02 -20.13
N LEU A 70 6.53 -2.77 -19.80
CA LEU A 70 7.27 -3.62 -18.87
C LEU A 70 6.90 -3.25 -17.42
N THR A 71 6.92 -1.97 -17.06
CA THR A 71 6.68 -1.49 -15.69
C THR A 71 5.19 -1.53 -15.28
N GLY A 72 4.28 -1.37 -16.25
CA GLY A 72 2.85 -1.26 -15.97
C GLY A 72 2.21 -2.53 -15.43
N THR A 73 2.61 -3.70 -15.93
CA THR A 73 2.11 -4.98 -15.42
C THR A 73 2.57 -5.24 -13.98
N TYR A 74 3.83 -4.90 -13.65
CA TYR A 74 4.35 -5.01 -12.28
C TYR A 74 3.67 -4.03 -11.32
N SER A 75 3.43 -2.79 -11.74
CA SER A 75 2.74 -1.77 -10.92
C SER A 75 1.33 -2.21 -10.53
N ILE A 76 0.55 -2.71 -11.49
CA ILE A 76 -0.81 -3.24 -11.26
C ILE A 76 -0.78 -4.44 -10.30
N MET A 77 0.21 -5.33 -10.45
CA MET A 77 0.38 -6.48 -9.57
C MET A 77 0.70 -6.07 -8.13
N ILE A 78 1.69 -5.19 -7.94
CA ILE A 78 2.11 -4.69 -6.62
C ILE A 78 0.95 -4.01 -5.89
N GLN A 79 0.15 -3.20 -6.57
CA GLN A 79 -0.97 -2.50 -5.92
C GLN A 79 -2.12 -3.43 -5.57
N LYS A 80 -2.43 -4.41 -6.43
CA LYS A 80 -3.46 -5.41 -6.13
C LYS A 80 -3.11 -6.21 -4.88
N ILE A 81 -1.85 -6.63 -4.79
CA ILE A 81 -1.25 -7.26 -3.62
C ILE A 81 -1.37 -6.36 -2.38
N LEU A 82 -0.96 -5.08 -2.50
CA LEU A 82 -0.86 -4.17 -1.37
C LEU A 82 -2.22 -3.77 -0.79
N PHE A 83 -3.24 -3.55 -1.63
CA PHE A 83 -4.55 -3.15 -1.13
C PHE A 83 -5.43 -4.32 -0.72
N LYS A 84 -5.39 -5.45 -1.44
CA LYS A 84 -6.30 -6.56 -1.18
C LYS A 84 -5.75 -7.50 -0.11
N ASP A 85 -4.50 -7.90 -0.25
CA ASP A 85 -3.93 -9.00 0.51
C ASP A 85 -3.25 -8.49 1.79
N LEU A 86 -2.46 -7.40 1.70
CA LEU A 86 -1.85 -6.80 2.88
C LEU A 86 -2.88 -6.16 3.81
N PHE A 87 -3.95 -5.50 3.32
CA PHE A 87 -4.91 -4.83 4.21
C PHE A 87 -5.67 -5.80 5.13
N ARG A 88 -6.17 -6.91 4.56
CA ARG A 88 -6.88 -7.94 5.35
C ARG A 88 -6.00 -8.51 6.44
N PHE A 89 -4.73 -8.68 6.14
CA PHE A 89 -3.79 -9.19 7.11
C PHE A 89 -3.30 -8.17 8.12
N LEU A 90 -3.10 -6.93 7.67
CA LEU A 90 -2.79 -5.81 8.56
C LEU A 90 -3.86 -5.69 9.65
N LEU A 91 -5.14 -5.89 9.32
CA LEU A 91 -6.20 -5.92 10.33
C LEU A 91 -6.02 -7.05 11.36
N VAL A 92 -5.71 -8.27 10.92
CA VAL A 92 -5.45 -9.40 11.83
C VAL A 92 -4.22 -9.12 12.71
N TYR A 93 -3.15 -8.59 12.12
CA TYR A 93 -1.95 -8.18 12.83
C TYR A 93 -2.25 -7.09 13.87
N LEU A 94 -3.00 -6.04 13.51
CA LEU A 94 -3.36 -4.95 14.43
C LEU A 94 -4.21 -5.44 15.60
N LEU A 95 -5.16 -6.35 15.37
CA LEU A 95 -5.94 -6.96 16.46
C LEU A 95 -5.04 -7.75 17.42
N PHE A 96 -4.09 -8.51 16.88
CA PHE A 96 -3.12 -9.26 17.66
C PHE A 96 -2.18 -8.33 18.47
N MET A 97 -1.68 -7.27 17.83
CA MET A 97 -0.87 -6.21 18.43
C MET A 97 -1.56 -5.57 19.63
N ILE A 98 -2.80 -5.10 19.43
CA ILE A 98 -3.59 -4.43 20.48
C ILE A 98 -3.87 -5.40 21.64
N GLY A 99 -4.20 -6.66 21.32
CA GLY A 99 -4.41 -7.71 22.32
C GLY A 99 -3.18 -7.93 23.20
N TYR A 100 -2.02 -8.19 22.58
CA TYR A 100 -0.78 -8.41 23.31
C TYR A 100 -0.27 -7.17 24.04
N ALA A 101 -0.42 -5.98 23.44
CA ALA A 101 -0.10 -4.72 24.10
C ALA A 101 -0.94 -4.54 25.37
N SER A 102 -2.25 -4.80 25.31
CA SER A 102 -3.13 -4.68 26.48
C SER A 102 -2.76 -5.65 27.60
N ALA A 103 -2.35 -6.88 27.25
CA ALA A 103 -1.88 -7.88 28.21
C ALA A 103 -0.55 -7.47 28.85
N LEU A 104 0.47 -7.17 28.04
CA LEU A 104 1.80 -6.82 28.53
C LEU A 104 1.82 -5.52 29.35
N VAL A 105 1.05 -4.50 28.93
CA VAL A 105 0.90 -3.26 29.72
C VAL A 105 0.21 -3.53 31.06
N SER A 106 -0.59 -4.59 31.19
CA SER A 106 -1.21 -5.00 32.46
C SER A 106 -0.27 -5.73 33.42
N LEU A 107 0.89 -6.19 32.95
CA LEU A 107 1.95 -6.72 33.80
C LEU A 107 2.92 -5.64 34.33
N LEU A 108 2.84 -4.42 33.81
CA LEU A 108 3.61 -3.28 34.30
C LEU A 108 3.01 -2.73 35.59
N ASN A 109 3.87 -2.29 36.51
CA ASN A 109 3.42 -1.67 37.75
C ASN A 109 2.83 -0.28 37.49
N PRO A 110 1.71 0.11 38.14
CA PRO A 110 1.19 1.47 38.02
C PRO A 110 2.20 2.47 38.58
N CYS A 111 2.34 3.62 37.93
CA CYS A 111 3.21 4.68 38.45
C CYS A 111 2.67 5.18 39.81
N PRO A 112 3.55 5.42 40.80
CA PRO A 112 3.14 6.07 42.03
C PRO A 112 2.59 7.47 41.71
N SER A 113 1.41 7.79 42.24
CA SER A 113 0.83 9.13 42.08
C SER A 113 1.70 10.18 42.74
N THR A 114 1.71 11.41 42.22
CA THR A 114 2.36 12.60 42.83
C THR A 114 1.98 12.83 44.30
N ALA A 115 0.87 12.24 44.77
CA ALA A 115 0.44 12.23 46.17
C ALA A 115 1.27 11.34 47.12
N SER A 116 2.13 10.45 46.59
CA SER A 116 3.03 9.58 47.39
C SER A 116 4.43 10.17 47.60
N CYS A 117 4.69 11.34 47.01
CA CYS A 117 5.85 12.15 47.33
C CYS A 117 5.52 12.96 48.59
N GLY A 118 6.22 12.73 49.69
CA GLY A 118 6.08 13.53 50.91
C GLY A 118 6.44 15.01 50.71
N GLU A 119 6.27 15.82 51.76
CA GLU A 119 6.30 17.30 51.79
C GLU A 119 7.60 18.02 51.31
N GLU A 120 8.55 17.35 50.65
CA GLU A 120 9.74 18.01 50.05
C GLU A 120 9.70 17.99 48.51
N PRO A 121 9.22 19.07 47.86
CA PRO A 121 8.85 19.08 46.44
C PRO A 121 10.02 19.33 45.47
N SER A 122 11.28 19.25 45.88
CA SER A 122 12.41 19.69 45.03
C SER A 122 13.12 18.58 44.25
N ASN A 123 12.97 17.29 44.61
CA ASN A 123 13.74 16.19 43.99
C ASN A 123 12.92 14.91 43.72
N CYS A 124 11.60 15.00 43.53
CA CYS A 124 10.80 13.85 43.10
C CYS A 124 10.70 13.79 41.58
N THR A 125 11.65 13.14 40.93
CA THR A 125 11.47 12.64 39.56
C THR A 125 10.47 11.49 39.61
N VAL A 126 9.23 11.76 39.18
CA VAL A 126 8.23 10.71 39.00
C VAL A 126 8.77 9.74 37.94
N PRO A 127 8.98 8.45 38.25
CA PRO A 127 9.41 7.50 37.25
C PRO A 127 8.39 7.53 36.12
N THR A 128 8.87 7.70 34.89
CA THR A 128 8.05 7.65 33.68
C THR A 128 8.37 6.34 32.98
N TYR A 129 7.57 5.95 31.99
CA TYR A 129 7.91 4.86 31.07
C TYR A 129 9.40 4.90 30.67
N PRO A 130 10.16 3.79 30.72
CA PRO A 130 9.72 2.38 30.77
C PRO A 130 9.44 1.78 32.16
N SER A 131 9.61 2.54 33.24
CA SER A 131 9.62 2.01 34.61
C SER A 131 8.25 1.74 35.23
N CYS A 132 7.19 2.35 34.71
CA CYS A 132 5.84 2.18 35.23
C CYS A 132 4.75 2.51 34.19
N ARG A 133 3.52 2.07 34.46
CA ARG A 133 2.32 2.26 33.64
C ARG A 133 1.57 3.51 34.06
N ASP A 134 1.37 4.40 33.09
CA ASP A 134 0.50 5.57 33.11
C ASP A 134 -0.52 5.49 31.94
N SER A 135 -1.45 6.44 31.87
CA SER A 135 -2.51 6.54 30.87
C SER A 135 -1.99 6.66 29.42
N GLN A 136 -0.87 7.35 29.20
CA GLN A 136 -0.28 7.55 27.86
C GLN A 136 0.63 6.39 27.42
N THR A 137 0.96 5.50 28.35
CA THR A 137 1.97 4.44 28.17
C THR A 137 1.54 3.37 27.17
N PHE A 138 0.24 3.20 26.95
CA PHE A 138 -0.28 2.23 25.98
C PHE A 138 0.15 2.55 24.54
N SER A 139 0.15 3.84 24.15
CA SER A 139 0.53 4.24 22.80
C SER A 139 2.03 4.11 22.56
N THR A 140 2.86 4.46 23.54
CA THR A 140 4.32 4.32 23.45
C THR A 140 4.71 2.84 23.43
N PHE A 141 4.08 2.03 24.28
CA PHE A 141 4.30 0.59 24.32
C PHE A 141 3.91 -0.12 23.01
N LEU A 142 2.81 0.29 22.38
CA LEU A 142 2.41 -0.21 21.06
C LEU A 142 3.48 0.08 19.99
N LEU A 143 4.07 1.27 20.02
CA LEU A 143 5.13 1.64 19.08
C LEU A 143 6.41 0.84 19.33
N ASP A 144 6.77 0.60 20.59
CA ASP A 144 7.97 -0.18 20.91
C ASP A 144 7.78 -1.67 20.59
N LEU A 145 6.59 -2.24 20.80
CA LEU A 145 6.22 -3.56 20.27
C LEU A 145 6.35 -3.65 18.75
N PHE A 146 5.96 -2.60 18.04
CA PHE A 146 6.07 -2.52 16.58
C PHE A 146 7.54 -2.42 16.15
N LYS A 147 8.34 -1.57 16.79
CA LYS A 147 9.81 -1.51 16.56
C LYS A 147 10.46 -2.86 16.82
N LEU A 148 10.04 -3.56 17.86
CA LEU A 148 10.55 -4.89 18.21
C LEU A 148 10.22 -5.92 17.12
N THR A 149 9.04 -5.86 16.48
CA THR A 149 8.73 -6.73 15.32
C THR A 149 9.55 -6.44 14.08
N ILE A 150 10.03 -5.21 13.90
CA ILE A 150 10.93 -4.83 12.79
C ILE A 150 12.39 -5.21 13.12
N GLY A 151 12.73 -5.37 14.40
CA GLY A 151 14.09 -5.64 14.87
C GLY A 151 14.86 -4.38 15.32
N MET A 152 14.15 -3.27 15.56
CA MET A 152 14.72 -2.00 16.04
C MET A 152 14.35 -1.69 17.50
N GLY A 153 13.66 -2.61 18.19
CA GLY A 153 13.16 -2.37 19.54
C GLY A 153 14.18 -2.72 20.62
N ASP A 154 14.32 -1.85 21.61
CA ASP A 154 15.10 -2.11 22.82
C ASP A 154 14.27 -2.83 23.89
N LEU A 155 14.91 -3.70 24.66
CA LEU A 155 14.27 -4.54 25.69
C LEU A 155 14.30 -3.91 27.10
N GLU A 156 14.56 -2.61 27.23
CA GLU A 156 14.63 -1.91 28.53
C GLU A 156 13.32 -2.01 29.35
N MET A 157 12.22 -2.31 28.68
CA MET A 157 10.91 -2.59 29.25
C MET A 157 10.84 -3.82 30.17
N LEU A 158 11.80 -4.74 30.04
CA LEU A 158 11.78 -6.05 30.69
C LEU A 158 12.05 -5.97 32.19
N GLU A 159 12.86 -5.00 32.62
CA GLU A 159 13.30 -4.85 34.00
C GLU A 159 12.21 -4.30 34.93
N SER A 160 11.16 -3.71 34.36
CA SER A 160 10.13 -2.97 35.10
C SER A 160 8.84 -3.77 35.32
N ALA A 161 8.80 -5.01 34.85
CA ALA A 161 7.63 -5.88 34.94
C ALA A 161 7.48 -6.49 36.35
N LYS A 162 6.23 -6.55 36.85
CA LYS A 162 5.91 -7.16 38.15
C LYS A 162 6.26 -8.65 38.20
N TYR A 163 6.12 -9.33 37.07
CA TYR A 163 6.47 -10.74 36.89
C TYR A 163 7.31 -10.91 35.62
N PRO A 164 8.65 -10.79 35.71
CA PRO A 164 9.52 -10.80 34.54
C PRO A 164 9.44 -12.11 33.75
N GLY A 165 9.28 -13.25 34.42
CA GLY A 165 9.15 -14.55 33.75
C GLY A 165 7.92 -14.66 32.84
N VAL A 166 6.75 -14.22 33.32
CA VAL A 166 5.50 -14.25 32.53
C VAL A 166 5.59 -13.24 31.38
N PHE A 167 6.18 -12.08 31.62
CA PHE A 167 6.40 -11.06 30.60
C PHE A 167 7.29 -11.57 29.47
N ILE A 168 8.41 -12.22 29.78
CA ILE A 168 9.32 -12.82 28.78
C ILE A 168 8.60 -13.88 27.96
N ILE A 169 7.84 -14.78 28.60
CA ILE A 169 7.10 -15.85 27.89
C ILE A 169 6.06 -15.24 26.93
N LEU A 170 5.31 -14.24 27.38
CA LEU A 170 4.34 -13.55 26.53
C LEU A 170 5.02 -12.80 25.37
N LEU A 171 6.16 -12.15 25.62
CA LEU A 171 6.92 -11.45 24.59
C LEU A 171 7.49 -12.42 23.54
N VAL A 172 8.08 -13.55 23.96
CA VAL A 172 8.62 -14.56 23.05
C VAL A 172 7.51 -15.21 22.22
N THR A 173 6.39 -15.57 22.85
CA THR A 173 5.24 -16.14 22.11
C THR A 173 4.67 -15.14 21.10
N TYR A 174 4.61 -13.85 21.44
CA TYR A 174 4.24 -12.78 20.52
C TYR A 174 5.18 -12.68 19.31
N ILE A 175 6.50 -12.70 19.52
CA ILE A 175 7.49 -12.63 18.42
C ILE A 175 7.33 -13.84 17.48
N ILE A 176 7.20 -15.04 18.03
CA ILE A 176 7.04 -16.26 17.23
C ILE A 176 5.74 -16.21 16.42
N LEU A 177 4.62 -15.87 17.07
CA LEU A 177 3.32 -15.81 16.41
C LEU A 177 3.25 -14.71 15.35
N THR A 178 3.79 -13.53 15.62
CA THR A 178 3.87 -12.44 14.62
C THR A 178 4.74 -12.83 13.44
N PHE A 179 5.86 -13.51 13.67
CA PHE A 179 6.71 -14.01 12.59
C PHE A 179 6.00 -15.05 11.71
N VAL A 180 5.33 -16.04 12.32
CA VAL A 180 4.52 -17.04 11.59
C VAL A 180 3.41 -16.36 10.80
N LEU A 181 2.72 -15.40 11.40
CA LEU A 181 1.69 -14.60 10.73
C LEU A 181 2.31 -13.88 9.50
N LEU A 182 3.39 -13.13 9.68
CA LEU A 182 4.04 -12.36 8.60
C LEU A 182 4.53 -13.27 7.47
N LEU A 183 5.12 -14.42 7.80
CA LEU A 183 5.52 -15.42 6.83
C LEU A 183 4.34 -16.02 6.08
N ASN A 184 3.24 -16.34 6.77
CA ASN A 184 2.03 -16.88 6.13
C ASN A 184 1.48 -15.91 5.08
N MET A 185 1.59 -14.60 5.31
CA MET A 185 1.26 -13.64 4.26
C MET A 185 2.27 -13.59 3.13
N LEU A 186 3.57 -13.53 3.43
CA LEU A 186 4.59 -13.48 2.40
C LEU A 186 4.45 -14.68 1.44
N ILE A 187 4.18 -15.86 2.00
CA ILE A 187 3.97 -17.11 1.26
C ILE A 187 2.65 -17.10 0.49
N ALA A 188 1.53 -16.67 1.09
CA ALA A 188 0.24 -16.59 0.39
C ALA A 188 0.30 -15.62 -0.81
N LEU A 189 0.99 -14.51 -0.60
CA LEU A 189 1.13 -13.41 -1.55
C LEU A 189 2.06 -13.79 -2.70
N MET A 190 3.19 -14.46 -2.42
CA MET A 190 4.03 -15.06 -3.48
C MET A 190 3.37 -16.29 -4.11
N GLY A 191 2.58 -17.07 -3.38
CA GLY A 191 1.91 -18.28 -3.87
C GLY A 191 0.81 -18.00 -4.90
N GLU A 192 -0.11 -17.08 -4.61
CA GLU A 192 -1.16 -16.67 -5.56
C GLU A 192 -0.57 -15.91 -6.76
N THR A 193 0.40 -15.04 -6.54
CA THR A 193 0.99 -14.24 -7.62
C THR A 193 1.88 -15.08 -8.53
N VAL A 194 2.75 -15.95 -7.99
CA VAL A 194 3.64 -16.79 -8.82
C VAL A 194 2.85 -17.88 -9.54
N GLY A 195 1.81 -18.45 -8.92
CA GLY A 195 0.96 -19.48 -9.52
C GLY A 195 0.15 -18.97 -10.72
N GLN A 196 -0.46 -17.79 -10.59
CA GLN A 196 -1.29 -17.19 -11.65
C GLN A 196 -0.44 -16.49 -12.72
N VAL A 197 0.72 -15.94 -12.34
CA VAL A 197 1.64 -15.28 -13.29
C VAL A 197 2.39 -16.28 -14.19
N SER A 198 2.65 -17.50 -13.72
CA SER A 198 3.42 -18.49 -14.48
C SER A 198 2.71 -18.98 -15.76
N LYS A 199 1.38 -19.11 -15.75
CA LYS A 199 0.60 -19.64 -16.90
C LYS A 199 -0.21 -18.59 -17.68
N GLU A 200 -0.78 -17.56 -17.06
CA GLU A 200 -1.65 -16.58 -17.75
C GLU A 200 -0.95 -15.26 -18.12
N SER A 201 0.16 -14.88 -17.46
CA SER A 201 0.75 -13.55 -17.67
C SER A 201 1.36 -13.34 -19.04
N LYS A 202 1.84 -14.38 -19.74
CA LYS A 202 2.34 -14.20 -21.11
C LYS A 202 1.22 -13.79 -22.07
N HIS A 203 0.03 -14.32 -21.90
CA HIS A 203 -1.11 -14.02 -22.76
C HIS A 203 -1.70 -12.64 -22.44
N ILE A 204 -1.82 -12.33 -21.14
CA ILE A 204 -2.26 -11.00 -20.66
C ILE A 204 -1.24 -9.93 -21.10
N TRP A 205 0.06 -10.22 -20.98
CA TRP A 205 1.11 -9.31 -21.42
C TRP A 205 1.04 -9.07 -22.93
N LYS A 206 0.92 -10.12 -23.76
CA LYS A 206 0.77 -9.96 -25.22
C LYS A 206 -0.48 -9.15 -25.58
N LEU A 207 -1.61 -9.41 -24.92
CA LEU A 207 -2.85 -8.67 -25.14
C LEU A 207 -2.68 -7.19 -24.77
N GLN A 208 -2.17 -6.89 -23.57
CA GLN A 208 -1.88 -5.52 -23.12
C GLN A 208 -0.89 -4.83 -24.06
N TRP A 209 0.13 -5.56 -24.53
CA TRP A 209 1.10 -5.05 -25.48
C TRP A 209 0.44 -4.66 -26.81
N ALA A 210 -0.46 -5.50 -27.34
CA ALA A 210 -1.20 -5.20 -28.56
C ALA A 210 -2.15 -4.00 -28.38
N THR A 211 -2.90 -3.94 -27.28
CA THR A 211 -3.84 -2.85 -27.00
C THR A 211 -3.13 -1.50 -26.91
N THR A 212 -2.02 -1.41 -26.15
CA THR A 212 -1.27 -0.15 -26.04
C THR A 212 -0.69 0.30 -27.37
N ILE A 213 -0.21 -0.61 -28.23
CA ILE A 213 0.26 -0.24 -29.57
C ILE A 213 -0.87 0.34 -30.41
N LEU A 214 -2.05 -0.29 -30.41
CA LEU A 214 -3.19 0.20 -31.17
C LEU A 214 -3.70 1.55 -30.67
N ASP A 215 -3.69 1.79 -29.36
CA ASP A 215 -4.06 3.07 -28.77
C ASP A 215 -3.07 4.18 -29.13
N ILE A 216 -1.77 3.88 -29.09
CA ILE A 216 -0.72 4.80 -29.57
C ILE A 216 -0.88 5.06 -31.07
N GLU A 217 -1.16 4.03 -31.88
CA GLU A 217 -1.37 4.21 -33.32
C GLU A 217 -2.62 5.05 -33.62
N ARG A 218 -3.66 4.96 -32.78
CA ARG A 218 -4.87 5.79 -32.89
C ARG A 218 -4.66 7.24 -32.47
N SER A 219 -3.72 7.53 -31.58
CA SER A 219 -3.43 8.91 -31.17
C SER A 219 -2.63 9.68 -32.23
N PHE A 220 -1.98 8.99 -33.18
CA PHE A 220 -1.27 9.64 -34.27
C PHE A 220 -2.19 10.12 -35.40
N PRO A 221 -1.91 11.31 -35.97
CA PRO A 221 -2.54 11.78 -37.20
C PRO A 221 -2.38 10.83 -38.40
N VAL A 222 -3.33 10.88 -39.33
CA VAL A 222 -3.40 9.99 -40.51
C VAL A 222 -2.13 10.04 -41.39
N PHE A 223 -1.42 11.17 -41.42
CA PHE A 223 -0.19 11.32 -42.21
C PHE A 223 0.97 10.48 -41.65
N LEU A 224 1.17 10.49 -40.32
CA LEU A 224 2.20 9.69 -39.65
C LEU A 224 1.92 8.19 -39.77
N ARG A 225 0.64 7.82 -39.72
CA ARG A 225 0.20 6.42 -39.89
C ARG A 225 0.54 5.87 -41.28
N LYS A 226 0.45 6.69 -42.32
CA LYS A 226 0.86 6.29 -43.69
C LYS A 226 2.38 6.22 -43.85
N ALA A 227 3.11 7.13 -43.20
CA ALA A 227 4.58 7.18 -43.27
C ALA A 227 5.25 5.99 -42.56
N PHE A 228 4.74 5.60 -41.39
CA PHE A 228 5.30 4.50 -40.58
C PHE A 228 4.56 3.16 -40.74
N ARG A 229 3.83 2.97 -41.84
CA ARG A 229 3.16 1.69 -42.11
C ARG A 229 4.19 0.61 -42.38
N SER A 230 4.14 -0.47 -41.61
CA SER A 230 5.01 -1.62 -41.79
C SER A 230 4.42 -2.62 -42.81
N GLY A 231 5.31 -3.35 -43.50
CA GLY A 231 5.00 -4.22 -44.63
C GLY A 231 5.47 -3.67 -45.98
N GLU A 232 5.80 -4.56 -46.92
CA GLU A 232 6.28 -4.23 -48.26
C GLU A 232 5.28 -4.67 -49.32
N MET A 233 5.23 -3.96 -50.45
CA MET A 233 4.28 -4.27 -51.51
C MET A 233 4.84 -5.41 -52.38
N VAL A 234 4.26 -6.61 -52.26
CA VAL A 234 4.73 -7.81 -52.96
C VAL A 234 3.68 -8.26 -53.98
N THR A 235 4.13 -8.65 -55.16
CA THR A 235 3.29 -9.31 -56.16
C THR A 235 3.10 -10.77 -55.76
N VAL A 236 1.90 -11.12 -55.30
CA VAL A 236 1.59 -12.47 -54.79
C VAL A 236 1.10 -13.39 -55.92
N GLY A 237 0.53 -12.81 -56.98
CA GLY A 237 0.06 -13.57 -58.15
C GLY A 237 -0.52 -12.66 -59.24
N LYS A 238 -1.29 -13.25 -60.17
CA LYS A 238 -2.13 -12.53 -61.13
C LYS A 238 -3.60 -12.79 -60.81
N GLY A 239 -4.41 -11.74 -60.81
CA GLY A 239 -5.85 -11.87 -60.67
C GLY A 239 -6.48 -12.58 -61.88
N THR A 240 -7.76 -12.92 -61.78
CA THR A 240 -8.55 -13.52 -62.87
C THR A 240 -8.54 -12.70 -64.16
N ASP A 241 -8.31 -11.38 -64.04
CA ASP A 241 -8.26 -10.42 -65.14
C ASP A 241 -6.83 -10.23 -65.71
N GLY A 242 -5.86 -11.05 -65.29
CA GLY A 242 -4.47 -11.00 -65.77
C GLY A 242 -3.60 -9.89 -65.20
N THR A 243 -4.17 -8.95 -64.43
CA THR A 243 -3.45 -7.89 -63.72
C THR A 243 -2.62 -8.45 -62.55
N PRO A 244 -1.40 -7.93 -62.29
CA PRO A 244 -0.60 -8.37 -61.15
C PRO A 244 -1.29 -7.99 -59.83
N ASP A 245 -1.61 -9.00 -59.02
CA ASP A 245 -2.19 -8.81 -57.68
C ASP A 245 -1.07 -8.42 -56.70
N ARG A 246 -1.09 -7.14 -56.31
CA ARG A 246 -0.14 -6.56 -55.37
C ARG A 246 -0.79 -6.44 -54.00
N ARG A 247 -0.19 -7.08 -53.00
CA ARG A 247 -0.65 -7.03 -51.61
C ARG A 247 0.45 -6.51 -50.71
N TRP A 248 0.06 -5.87 -49.62
CA TRP A 248 0.98 -5.49 -48.56
C TRP A 248 1.26 -6.74 -47.72
N CYS A 249 2.50 -7.20 -47.74
CA CYS A 249 2.93 -8.40 -47.03
C CYS A 249 3.98 -8.02 -45.98
N PHE A 250 3.94 -8.67 -44.83
CA PHE A 250 5.05 -8.69 -43.89
C PHE A 250 5.96 -9.85 -44.26
N ARG A 251 7.27 -9.58 -44.30
CA ARG A 251 8.30 -10.60 -44.55
C ARG A 251 8.72 -11.26 -43.24
#